data_AF-A0A7J2SG37-F1
#
_entry.id   AF-A0A7J2SG37-F1
#
_cell.length_a   1.000
_cell.length_b   1.000
_cell.length_c   1.000
_cell.angle_alpha   90.00
_cell.angle_beta   90.00
_cell.angle_gamma   90.00
#
_symmetry.space_group_name_H-M   'P 1'
#
loop_
_entity.id
_entity.type
_entity.pdbx_description
1 polymer ?
#
loop_
_entity_poly.entity_id
_entity_poly.type
_entity_poly.pdbx_seq_one_letter_code
_entity_poly.pdbx_strand_id
1 'polypeptide(L)'
;MTKVLKENGIDIKFVPQAISESREEKKVLKWMNREFAWIRRYFPFLWRTALFFNLGMRISNIIGIFFIFIHPLIGFLLISPILFDFFRGYQEYNTFVKLMKYPKEKFLSPLYHVFLRPIASFTISYNLISSIFTNKIEWKGKTYPIPEVSHQIKF
;
A
#
# COMPACT_ATOMS: atom_id res chain seq x y z
N MET A 1 -2.15 -2.90 25.18
CA MET A 1 -1.35 -1.76 25.69
C MET A 1 -1.93 -0.43 25.22
N THR A 2 -2.02 -0.16 23.92
CA THR A 2 -2.59 1.08 23.34
C THR A 2 -4.03 1.39 23.77
N LYS A 3 -4.92 0.37 23.78
CA LYS A 3 -6.31 0.51 24.25
C LYS A 3 -6.38 0.91 25.73
N VAL A 4 -5.63 0.22 26.58
CA VAL A 4 -5.54 0.48 28.03
C VAL A 4 -5.02 1.88 28.32
N LEU A 5 -3.98 2.34 27.60
CA LEU A 5 -3.44 3.70 27.77
C LEU A 5 -4.47 4.78 27.37
N LYS A 6 -5.23 4.55 26.29
CA LYS A 6 -6.28 5.45 25.84
C LYS A 6 -7.47 5.50 26.81
N GLU A 7 -7.85 4.35 27.38
CA GLU A 7 -8.88 4.26 28.42
C GLU A 7 -8.47 4.96 29.73
N ASN A 8 -7.17 5.07 30.00
CA ASN A 8 -6.61 5.83 31.12
C ASN A 8 -6.33 7.31 30.80
N GLY A 9 -6.89 7.85 29.70
CA GLY A 9 -6.79 9.27 29.36
C GLY A 9 -5.42 9.73 28.84
N ILE A 10 -4.52 8.81 28.50
CA ILE A 10 -3.20 9.16 27.97
C ILE A 10 -3.32 9.40 26.46
N ASP A 11 -2.98 10.62 26.02
CA ASP A 11 -2.94 11.00 24.61
C ASP A 11 -1.71 10.38 23.91
N ILE A 12 -1.94 9.62 22.84
CA ILE A 12 -0.90 8.93 22.08
C ILE A 12 -0.66 9.70 20.78
N LYS A 13 0.48 10.37 20.70
CA LYS A 13 0.89 11.12 19.50
C LYS A 13 1.86 10.30 18.66
N PHE A 14 1.54 10.12 17.38
CA PHE A 14 2.47 9.55 16.41
C PHE A 14 3.31 10.68 15.82
N VAL A 15 4.58 10.76 16.24
CA VAL A 15 5.55 11.73 15.73
C VAL A 15 6.48 11.08 14.70
N PRO A 16 7.02 11.82 13.71
CA PRO A 16 7.91 11.25 12.69
C PRO A 16 9.12 10.50 13.28
N GLN A 17 9.61 10.94 14.44
CA GLN A 17 10.71 10.32 15.17
C GLN A 17 10.36 8.94 15.75
N ALA A 18 9.08 8.56 15.79
CA ALA A 18 8.64 7.24 16.22
C ALA A 18 8.78 6.18 15.10
N ILE A 19 9.05 6.60 13.86
CA ILE A 19 9.34 5.68 12.75
C ILE A 19 10.76 5.13 12.96
N SER A 20 10.87 3.83 13.16
CA SER A 20 12.14 3.12 13.27
C SER A 20 12.37 2.22 12.07
N GLU A 21 13.64 2.03 11.70
CA GLU A 21 14.05 1.09 10.65
C GLU A 21 13.67 -0.32 11.10
N SER A 22 12.81 -0.99 10.32
CA SER A 22 12.49 -2.39 10.53
C SER A 22 13.47 -3.27 9.75
N ARG A 23 13.67 -4.51 10.21
CA ARG A 23 14.48 -5.48 9.47
C ARG A 23 13.83 -5.75 8.11
N GLU A 24 14.63 -5.73 7.06
CA GLU A 24 14.16 -6.07 5.71
C GLU A 24 13.51 -7.46 5.67
N GLU A 25 12.31 -7.50 5.11
CA GLU A 25 11.54 -8.72 4.95
C GLU A 25 11.83 -9.35 3.60
N LYS A 26 12.42 -10.55 3.62
CA LYS A 26 12.85 -11.25 2.39
C LYS A 26 11.67 -11.63 1.49
N LYS A 27 10.48 -11.85 2.08
CA LYS A 27 9.27 -12.24 1.36
C LYS A 27 8.26 -11.08 1.31
N VAL A 28 8.65 -9.99 0.65
CA VAL A 28 7.89 -8.73 0.57
C VAL A 28 6.42 -8.95 0.16
N LEU A 29 6.15 -9.78 -0.86
CA LEU A 29 4.77 -10.05 -1.30
C LEU A 29 3.94 -10.76 -0.22
N LYS A 30 4.50 -11.80 0.42
CA LYS A 30 3.81 -12.53 1.49
C LYS A 30 3.53 -11.62 2.68
N TRP A 31 4.46 -10.71 2.97
CA TRP A 31 4.30 -9.70 4.00
C TRP A 31 3.21 -8.70 3.64
N MET A 32 3.25 -8.10 2.45
CA MET A 32 2.20 -7.17 1.98
C MET A 32 0.82 -7.81 2.01
N ASN A 33 0.68 -9.05 1.52
CA ASN A 33 -0.59 -9.77 1.56
C ASN A 33 -1.11 -9.94 2.99
N ARG A 34 -0.22 -10.25 3.94
CA ARG A 34 -0.56 -10.32 5.37
C ARG A 34 -1.07 -8.97 5.88
N GLU A 35 -0.39 -7.87 5.58
CA GLU A 35 -0.81 -6.52 6.00
C GLU A 35 -2.19 -6.16 5.40
N PHE A 36 -2.43 -6.41 4.12
CA PHE A 36 -3.73 -6.16 3.51
C PHE A 36 -4.84 -7.05 4.07
N ALA A 37 -4.54 -8.29 4.43
CA ALA A 37 -5.50 -9.18 5.09
C ALA A 37 -5.90 -8.67 6.49
N TRP A 38 -4.95 -8.09 7.24
CA TRP A 38 -5.24 -7.38 8.49
C TRP A 38 -6.13 -6.14 8.23
N ILE A 39 -5.74 -5.27 7.30
CA ILE A 39 -6.50 -4.04 6.97
C ILE A 39 -7.92 -4.39 6.54
N ARG A 40 -8.12 -5.43 5.74
CA ARG A 40 -9.44 -5.92 5.31
C ARG A 40 -10.38 -6.18 6.48
N ARG A 41 -9.87 -6.71 7.59
CA ARG A 41 -10.70 -7.08 8.75
C ARG A 41 -10.89 -5.95 9.74
N TYR A 42 -9.83 -5.18 10.02
CA TYR A 42 -9.86 -4.10 11.02
C TYR A 42 -10.41 -2.78 10.45
N PHE A 43 -10.18 -2.52 9.17
CA PHE A 43 -10.57 -1.29 8.48
C PHE A 43 -11.22 -1.60 7.11
N PRO A 44 -12.37 -2.31 7.09
CA PRO A 44 -12.97 -2.82 5.86
C PRO A 44 -13.36 -1.73 4.87
N PHE A 45 -13.77 -0.54 5.34
CA PHE A 45 -14.09 0.59 4.47
C PHE A 45 -12.86 1.07 3.69
N LEU A 46 -11.74 1.31 4.39
CA LEU A 46 -10.48 1.72 3.78
C LEU A 46 -9.95 0.66 2.80
N TRP A 47 -10.10 -0.61 3.14
CA TRP A 47 -9.71 -1.70 2.24
C TRP A 47 -10.57 -1.73 0.97
N ARG A 48 -11.90 -1.58 1.08
CA ARG A 48 -12.81 -1.56 -0.08
C ARG A 48 -12.55 -0.36 -0.99
N THR A 49 -12.33 0.82 -0.44
CA THR A 49 -12.01 2.02 -1.23
C THR A 49 -10.66 1.84 -1.93
N ALA A 50 -9.64 1.35 -1.22
CA ALA A 50 -8.34 1.04 -1.81
C ALA A 50 -8.46 0.02 -2.95
N LEU A 51 -9.24 -1.05 -2.77
CA LEU A 51 -9.49 -2.06 -3.79
C LEU A 51 -10.15 -1.43 -5.03
N PHE A 52 -11.24 -0.67 -4.85
CA PHE A 52 -11.98 -0.06 -5.96
C PHE A 52 -11.09 0.87 -6.80
N PHE A 53 -10.40 1.81 -6.16
CA PHE A 53 -9.57 2.79 -6.88
C PHE A 53 -8.34 2.15 -7.53
N ASN A 54 -7.61 1.29 -6.81
CA ASN A 54 -6.42 0.66 -7.38
C ASN A 54 -6.79 -0.29 -8.52
N LEU A 55 -7.83 -1.11 -8.35
CA LEU A 55 -8.25 -2.06 -9.37
C LEU A 55 -8.84 -1.36 -10.59
N GLY A 56 -9.70 -0.36 -10.38
CA GLY A 56 -10.28 0.44 -11.46
C GLY A 56 -9.20 1.12 -12.33
N MET A 57 -8.20 1.73 -11.70
CA MET A 57 -7.06 2.31 -12.41
C MET A 57 -6.24 1.25 -13.17
N ARG A 58 -5.98 0.07 -12.58
CA ARG A 58 -5.21 -0.97 -13.28
C ARG A 58 -5.97 -1.58 -14.45
N ILE A 59 -7.27 -1.82 -14.30
CA ILE A 59 -8.14 -2.30 -15.39
C ILE A 59 -8.17 -1.27 -16.52
N SER A 60 -8.36 0.02 -16.20
CA SER A 60 -8.28 1.12 -17.16
C SER A 60 -6.98 1.08 -17.96
N ASN A 61 -5.83 0.97 -17.28
CA ASN A 61 -4.53 0.92 -17.94
C ASN A 61 -4.40 -0.27 -18.90
N ILE A 62 -4.86 -1.46 -18.48
CA ILE A 62 -4.82 -2.68 -19.30
C ILE A 62 -5.70 -2.49 -20.54
N ILE A 63 -6.93 -2.02 -20.38
CA ILE A 63 -7.85 -1.75 -21.50
C ILE A 63 -7.24 -0.69 -22.43
N GLY A 64 -6.64 0.36 -21.87
CA GLY A 64 -5.99 1.43 -22.62
C GLY A 64 -4.86 0.93 -23.52
N ILE A 65 -4.07 -0.05 -23.07
CA ILE A 65 -3.02 -0.68 -23.88
C ILE A 65 -3.62 -1.37 -25.12
N PHE A 66 -4.76 -2.05 -24.99
CA PHE A 66 -5.41 -2.67 -26.15
C PHE A 66 -6.06 -1.61 -27.07
N PHE A 67 -6.70 -0.61 -26.48
CA PHE A 67 -7.43 0.43 -27.22
C PHE A 67 -6.52 1.42 -27.94
N ILE A 68 -5.25 1.53 -27.57
CA ILE A 68 -4.30 2.44 -28.25
C ILE A 68 -4.14 2.10 -29.74
N PHE A 69 -4.30 0.83 -30.11
CA PHE A 69 -4.18 0.35 -31.49
C PHE A 69 -5.44 0.56 -32.33
N ILE A 70 -6.60 0.79 -31.68
CA ILE A 70 -7.90 0.98 -32.34
C ILE A 70 -8.28 2.47 -32.34
N HIS A 71 -8.28 3.08 -31.16
CA HIS A 71 -8.58 4.49 -30.93
C HIS A 71 -7.50 5.12 -30.04
N PRO A 72 -6.42 5.64 -30.64
CA PRO A 72 -5.23 6.11 -29.91
C PRO A 72 -5.56 7.11 -28.79
N LEU A 73 -6.44 8.08 -29.05
CA LEU A 73 -6.82 9.11 -28.08
C LEU A 73 -7.45 8.50 -26.81
N ILE A 74 -8.37 7.56 -26.99
CA ILE A 74 -9.04 6.86 -25.88
C ILE A 74 -8.03 5.96 -25.15
N GLY A 75 -7.17 5.25 -25.89
CA GLY A 75 -6.10 4.44 -25.32
C GLY A 75 -5.15 5.25 -24.42
N PHE A 76 -4.68 6.40 -24.90
CA PHE A 76 -3.83 7.29 -24.11
C PHE A 76 -4.52 7.83 -22.85
N LEU A 77 -5.80 8.20 -22.95
CA LEU A 77 -6.55 8.68 -21.78
C LEU A 77 -6.65 7.59 -20.70
N LEU A 78 -6.92 6.34 -21.11
CA LEU A 78 -7.05 5.20 -20.20
C LEU A 78 -5.72 4.75 -19.57
N ILE A 79 -4.58 5.02 -20.23
CA ILE A 79 -3.22 4.76 -19.74
C ILE A 79 -2.71 5.90 -18.82
N SER A 80 -3.31 7.09 -18.88
CA SER A 80 -2.87 8.26 -18.12
C SER A 80 -2.70 8.05 -16.59
N PRO A 81 -3.42 7.16 -15.89
CA PRO A 81 -3.13 6.82 -14.49
C PRO A 81 -1.67 6.39 -14.23
N ILE A 82 -0.99 5.78 -15.21
CA ILE A 82 0.44 5.43 -15.09
C ILE A 82 1.30 6.69 -14.95
N LEU A 83 0.96 7.78 -15.64
CA LEU A 83 1.68 9.05 -15.53
C LEU A 83 1.58 9.62 -14.10
N PHE A 84 0.40 9.49 -13.50
CA PHE A 84 0.20 9.88 -12.10
C PHE A 84 1.00 9.01 -11.12
N ASP A 85 1.24 7.73 -11.42
CA ASP A 85 2.13 6.88 -10.61
C ASP A 85 3.56 7.40 -10.61
N PHE A 86 4.10 7.85 -11.75
CA PHE A 86 5.45 8.43 -11.82
C PHE A 86 5.57 9.70 -10.99
N PHE A 87 4.60 10.61 -11.12
CA PHE A 87 4.57 11.85 -10.34
C PHE A 87 4.47 11.55 -8.84
N ARG A 88 3.63 10.59 -8.46
CA ARG A 88 3.49 10.15 -7.08
C ARG A 88 4.79 9.52 -6.55
N GLY A 89 5.51 8.74 -7.35
CA GLY A 89 6.80 8.18 -6.96
C GLY A 89 7.83 9.26 -6.64
N TYR A 90 7.85 10.36 -7.40
CA TYR A 90 8.69 11.52 -7.13
C TYR A 90 8.29 12.23 -5.83
N GLN A 91 6.99 12.44 -5.60
CA GLN A 91 6.47 13.05 -4.37
C GLN A 91 6.79 12.21 -3.14
N GLU A 92 6.59 10.89 -3.21
CA GLU A 92 6.87 9.94 -2.13
C GLU A 92 8.37 9.95 -1.78
N TYR A 93 9.26 9.96 -2.78
CA TYR A 93 10.71 10.06 -2.55
C TYR A 93 11.10 11.35 -1.82
N ASN A 94 10.63 12.50 -2.30
CA ASN A 94 10.97 13.80 -1.68
C ASN A 94 10.44 13.91 -0.26
N THR A 95 9.24 13.36 -0.02
CA THR A 95 8.64 13.30 1.31
C THR A 95 9.47 12.42 2.23
N PHE A 96 9.90 11.24 1.74
CA PHE A 96 10.71 10.30 2.50
C PHE A 96 12.07 10.89 2.90
N VAL A 97 12.77 11.53 1.96
CA VAL A 97 14.07 12.19 2.21
C VAL A 97 13.93 13.35 3.19
N LYS A 98 12.81 14.09 3.15
CA LYS A 98 12.57 15.23 4.06
C LYS A 98 12.20 14.79 5.48
N LEU A 99 11.42 13.71 5.62
CA LEU A 99 10.88 13.28 6.91
C LEU A 99 11.82 12.32 7.66
N MET A 100 12.58 11.49 6.94
CA MET A 100 13.46 10.50 7.57
C MET A 100 14.82 11.10 7.90
N LYS A 101 15.27 10.89 9.14
CA LYS A 101 16.59 11.32 9.62
C LYS A 101 17.69 10.30 9.23
N TYR A 102 17.83 10.00 7.94
CA TYR A 102 18.92 9.14 7.45
C TYR A 102 20.05 9.97 6.80
N PRO A 103 21.30 9.46 6.82
CA PRO A 103 22.38 10.03 6.02
C PRO A 103 21.98 10.08 4.54
N LYS A 104 22.32 11.18 3.85
CA LYS A 104 21.90 11.38 2.45
C LYS A 104 22.41 10.28 1.50
N GLU A 105 23.53 9.67 1.83
CA GLU A 105 24.18 8.59 1.08
C GLU A 105 23.38 7.27 1.08
N LYS A 106 22.45 7.07 2.04
CA LYS A 106 21.58 5.89 2.07
C LYS A 106 20.47 5.94 1.01
N PHE A 107 20.14 7.12 0.47
CA PHE A 107 19.05 7.24 -0.49
C PHE A 107 19.55 6.93 -1.91
N LEU A 108 18.90 5.97 -2.55
CA LEU A 108 19.09 5.70 -3.98
C LEU A 108 18.58 6.87 -4.82
N SER A 109 19.00 6.92 -6.08
CA SER A 109 18.54 7.96 -7.02
C SER A 109 17.00 8.01 -7.09
N PRO A 110 16.40 9.22 -7.12
CA PRO A 110 14.94 9.40 -7.24
C PRO A 110 14.35 8.65 -8.44
N LEU A 111 15.14 8.46 -9.51
CA LEU A 111 14.71 7.76 -10.72
C LEU A 111 14.24 6.34 -10.40
N TYR A 112 14.92 5.62 -9.51
CA TYR A 112 14.51 4.26 -9.14
C TYR A 112 13.12 4.26 -8.50
N HIS A 113 12.85 5.21 -7.60
CA HIS A 113 11.53 5.34 -6.98
C HIS A 113 10.44 5.68 -8.00
N VAL A 114 10.73 6.61 -8.92
CA VAL A 114 9.80 7.00 -9.98
C VAL A 114 9.47 5.82 -10.88
N PHE A 115 10.48 5.12 -11.42
CA PHE A 115 10.27 4.01 -12.35
C PHE A 115 9.71 2.74 -11.72
N LEU A 116 10.01 2.46 -10.45
CA LEU A 116 9.44 1.31 -9.73
C LEU A 116 8.00 1.57 -9.26
N ARG A 117 7.56 2.82 -9.16
CA ARG A 117 6.24 3.14 -8.60
C ARG A 117 5.07 2.51 -9.36
N PRO A 118 5.02 2.52 -10.71
CA PRO A 118 3.99 1.81 -11.45
C PRO A 118 3.97 0.31 -11.14
N ILE A 119 5.13 -0.34 -11.09
CA ILE A 119 5.26 -1.77 -10.77
C ILE A 119 4.73 -2.04 -9.35
N ALA A 120 5.08 -1.17 -8.39
CA ALA A 120 4.55 -1.24 -7.03
C ALA A 120 3.01 -1.08 -7.00
N SER A 121 2.42 -0.19 -7.81
CA SER A 121 0.97 -0.04 -7.90
C SER A 121 0.27 -1.32 -8.39
N PHE A 122 0.83 -2.01 -9.40
CA PHE A 122 0.30 -3.32 -9.82
C PHE A 122 0.45 -4.39 -8.72
N THR A 123 1.60 -4.38 -8.02
CA THR A 123 1.86 -5.28 -6.89
C THR A 123 0.87 -5.06 -5.75
N ILE A 124 0.51 -3.81 -5.46
CA ILE A 124 -0.51 -3.45 -4.46
C ILE A 124 -1.87 -4.01 -4.89
N SER A 125 -2.29 -3.83 -6.14
CA SER A 125 -3.55 -4.38 -6.64
C SER A 125 -3.60 -5.90 -6.54
N TYR A 126 -2.51 -6.59 -6.90
CA TYR A 126 -2.41 -8.04 -6.75
C TYR A 126 -2.61 -8.47 -5.29
N ASN A 127 -1.91 -7.83 -4.35
CA ASN A 127 -2.01 -8.18 -2.93
C ASN A 127 -3.38 -7.81 -2.32
N LEU A 128 -4.01 -6.72 -2.76
CA LEU A 128 -5.38 -6.38 -2.37
C LEU A 128 -6.36 -7.48 -2.78
N ILE A 129 -6.26 -8.00 -4.01
CA ILE A 129 -7.08 -9.13 -4.47
C ILE A 129 -6.73 -10.41 -3.70
N SER A 130 -5.45 -10.74 -3.57
CA SER A 130 -4.98 -11.94 -2.86
C SER A 130 -5.45 -11.96 -1.40
N SER A 131 -5.57 -10.79 -0.76
CA SER A 131 -6.02 -10.66 0.62
C SER A 131 -7.47 -11.09 0.83
N ILE A 132 -8.30 -11.13 -0.23
CA ILE A 132 -9.68 -11.63 -0.18
C ILE A 132 -9.70 -13.11 0.19
N PHE A 133 -8.79 -13.87 -0.40
CA PHE A 133 -8.69 -15.32 -0.21
C PHE A 133 -7.85 -15.70 1.01
N THR A 134 -7.26 -14.71 1.68
CA THR A 134 -6.38 -14.93 2.82
C THR A 134 -7.17 -14.85 4.13
N ASN A 135 -7.40 -16.01 4.75
CA ASN A 135 -8.11 -16.14 6.04
C ASN A 135 -7.19 -16.60 7.19
N LYS A 136 -5.97 -17.03 6.86
CA LYS A 136 -4.94 -17.44 7.81
C LYS A 136 -3.65 -16.71 7.49
N ILE A 137 -2.92 -16.32 8.53
CA ILE A 137 -1.69 -15.55 8.43
C ILE A 137 -0.57 -16.30 9.14
N GLU A 138 0.56 -16.47 8.47
CA GLU A 138 1.77 -16.99 9.08
C GLU A 138 2.57 -15.83 9.73
N TRP A 139 2.90 -15.98 11.00
CA TRP A 139 3.70 -15.05 11.78
C TRP A 139 4.73 -15.83 12.60
N LYS A 140 6.02 -15.53 12.39
CA LYS A 140 7.15 -16.19 13.07
C LYS A 140 7.04 -17.73 13.09
N GLY A 141 6.67 -18.33 11.96
CA GLY A 141 6.55 -19.78 11.78
C GLY A 141 5.28 -20.41 12.37
N LYS A 142 4.36 -19.62 12.93
CA LYS A 142 3.05 -20.09 13.41
C LYS A 142 1.92 -19.53 12.55
N THR A 143 0.91 -20.35 12.28
CA THR A 143 -0.26 -19.95 11.49
C THR A 143 -1.40 -19.55 12.41
N TYR A 144 -1.89 -18.34 12.26
CA TYR A 144 -2.99 -17.78 13.04
C TYR A 144 -4.21 -17.56 12.14
N PRO A 145 -5.42 -17.95 12.55
CA PRO A 145 -6.63 -17.50 11.89
C PRO A 145 -6.81 -16.00 12.11
N ILE A 146 -7.30 -15.29 11.10
CA ILE A 146 -7.64 -13.86 11.27
C ILE A 146 -8.94 -13.81 12.07
N PRO A 147 -8.94 -13.19 13.27
CA PRO A 147 -10.11 -13.19 14.13
C PRO A 147 -11.26 -12.41 13.50
N GLU A 148 -12.49 -12.84 13.80
CA GLU A 148 -13.66 -12.08 13.43
C GLU A 148 -13.78 -10.83 14.32
N VAL A 149 -13.51 -9.66 13.75
CA VAL A 149 -13.65 -8.40 14.49
C VAL A 149 -15.14 -8.04 14.58
N SER A 150 -15.70 -8.12 15.79
CA SER A 150 -17.10 -7.79 16.12
C SER A 150 -17.35 -6.29 16.30
N HIS A 151 -16.32 -5.50 16.59
CA HIS A 151 -16.42 -4.05 16.75
C HIS A 151 -15.70 -3.31 15.62
N GLN A 152 -16.48 -2.74 14.71
CA GLN A 152 -15.97 -1.83 13.69
C GLN A 152 -15.58 -0.51 14.37
N ILE A 153 -14.30 -0.12 14.27
CA ILE A 153 -13.86 1.22 14.68
C ILE A 153 -14.49 2.19 13.67
N LYS A 154 -15.59 2.84 14.07
CA LYS A 154 -16.14 4.00 13.36
C LYS A 154 -15.18 5.16 13.58
N PHE A 155 -14.66 5.71 12.50
CA PHE A 155 -13.99 7.00 12.51
C PHE A 155 -15.02 8.11 12.37
#